data_AF-A0A7M7G9Y3-F1
#
_entry.id   AF-A0A7M7G9Y3-F1
#
_cell.length_a   1.000
_cell.length_b   1.000
_cell.length_c   1.000
_cell.angle_alpha   90.00
_cell.angle_beta   90.00
_cell.angle_gamma   90.00
#
_symmetry.space_group_name_H-M   'P 1'
#
loop_
_entity.id
_entity.type
_entity.pdbx_description
1 polymer ?
#
loop_
_entity_poly.entity_id
_entity_poly.type
_entity_poly.pdbx_seq_one_letter_code
_entity_poly.pdbx_strand_id
1 'polypeptide(L)'
;MNSMVVITLILSTSVVVSVVESVRHRADIDIPSRDHLPEWGRLILALNWPPTVCSGFGKDCLVSKVKNNWTIHGLWPNQGSSAKPVNCNNSWHFDPKAIKKLQKVMSKEWTNLSGTSTDIKFWKYEWMKHGTCAVQLASLNTQYKYFARALKLKSEIDVYGMLARADIRPSRTLFYPSASVRSAIQKGVGHNIGIYCTAGDNYTGRDGDEAGMREEGTSAKAFNVLEEVRICYDLSFNIVDCKKMFGSQCNFKYKIQIPPKP
;
A
#
# COMPACT_ATOMS: atom_id res chain seq x y z
N MET A 1 3.06 4.96 -75.46
CA MET A 1 3.88 6.00 -76.13
C MET A 1 2.94 7.10 -76.63
N ASN A 2 3.44 8.33 -76.67
CA ASN A 2 2.77 9.64 -76.81
C ASN A 2 2.35 10.28 -75.48
N SER A 3 2.69 11.52 -75.16
CA SER A 3 3.83 12.39 -75.50
C SER A 3 3.68 13.61 -74.58
N MET A 4 4.79 14.12 -74.06
CA MET A 4 4.88 15.36 -73.28
C MET A 4 4.39 16.57 -74.09
N VAL A 5 3.80 17.59 -73.43
CA VAL A 5 4.11 19.02 -73.66
C VAL A 5 3.91 19.83 -72.37
N VAL A 6 4.91 20.66 -72.09
CA VAL A 6 5.09 21.64 -71.01
C VAL A 6 4.40 22.96 -71.34
N ILE A 7 3.72 23.65 -70.39
CA ILE A 7 3.55 25.12 -70.44
C ILE A 7 3.63 25.74 -69.02
N THR A 8 4.31 26.88 -69.00
CA THR A 8 4.93 27.71 -67.95
C THR A 8 3.96 28.59 -67.12
N LEU A 9 4.47 29.03 -65.96
CA LEU A 9 4.01 30.00 -64.93
C LEU A 9 2.98 31.09 -65.27
N ILE A 10 2.23 31.57 -64.25
CA ILE A 10 2.09 33.01 -63.84
C ILE A 10 1.62 33.11 -62.35
N LEU A 11 2.12 34.14 -61.67
CA LEU A 11 1.99 34.51 -60.25
C LEU A 11 0.68 35.24 -59.85
N SER A 12 0.39 35.16 -58.53
CA SER A 12 -0.44 36.09 -57.71
C SER A 12 -1.95 36.06 -57.97
N THR A 13 -2.84 36.19 -56.98
CA THR A 13 -2.85 37.04 -55.79
C THR A 13 -3.65 36.40 -54.65
N SER A 14 -3.24 36.67 -53.41
CA SER A 14 -3.96 36.38 -52.17
C SER A 14 -5.36 37.01 -52.15
N VAL A 15 -6.43 36.25 -51.84
CA VAL A 15 -7.55 36.71 -51.01
C VAL A 15 -8.16 35.50 -50.29
N VAL A 16 -8.33 35.67 -48.98
CA VAL A 16 -8.87 34.73 -47.99
C VAL A 16 -10.39 34.88 -47.94
N VAL A 17 -11.18 33.80 -47.96
CA VAL A 17 -12.48 33.75 -47.26
C VAL A 17 -12.71 32.34 -46.72
N SER A 18 -12.75 32.25 -45.40
CA SER A 18 -13.05 31.08 -44.60
C SER A 18 -14.55 30.76 -44.63
N VAL A 19 -14.93 29.51 -44.91
CA VAL A 19 -16.18 28.91 -44.41
C VAL A 19 -15.94 27.41 -44.18
N VAL A 20 -15.76 27.02 -42.92
CA VAL A 20 -16.02 25.64 -42.50
C VAL A 20 -16.71 25.69 -41.15
N GLU A 21 -18.04 25.61 -41.16
CA GLU A 21 -18.83 25.24 -39.99
C GLU A 21 -19.30 23.79 -40.13
N SER A 22 -19.35 23.12 -38.98
CA SER A 22 -20.12 21.90 -38.69
C SER A 22 -19.44 20.55 -39.00
N VAL A 23 -18.80 19.98 -37.97
CA VAL A 23 -19.31 18.88 -37.12
C VAL A 23 -18.09 18.22 -36.44
N ARG A 24 -17.82 18.61 -35.19
CA ARG A 24 -17.08 17.78 -34.23
C ARG A 24 -17.86 17.80 -32.92
N HIS A 25 -18.75 16.84 -32.74
CA HIS A 25 -19.15 16.44 -31.38
C HIS A 25 -17.97 15.71 -30.75
N ARG A 26 -17.09 16.46 -30.08
CA ARG A 26 -16.27 15.88 -29.01
C ARG A 26 -17.13 15.96 -27.75
N ALA A 27 -17.41 14.80 -27.17
CA ALA A 27 -17.79 14.75 -25.77
C ALA A 27 -16.65 15.39 -24.97
N ASP A 28 -16.96 16.48 -24.27
CA ASP A 28 -16.06 17.05 -23.27
C ASP A 28 -15.83 15.99 -22.19
N ILE A 29 -14.63 15.42 -22.17
CA ILE A 29 -14.13 14.71 -21.00
C ILE A 29 -13.83 15.82 -19.99
N ASP A 30 -14.70 15.98 -19.00
CA ASP A 30 -14.42 16.77 -17.80
C ASP A 30 -13.15 16.23 -17.14
N ILE A 31 -12.01 16.84 -17.44
CA ILE A 31 -10.78 16.68 -16.67
C ILE A 31 -10.98 17.52 -15.42
N PRO A 32 -11.08 16.93 -14.21
CA PRO A 32 -11.31 17.70 -13.00
C PRO A 32 -10.22 18.76 -12.86
N SER A 33 -10.63 20.02 -12.62
CA SER A 33 -9.67 21.08 -12.34
C SER A 33 -8.78 20.67 -11.15
N ARG A 34 -7.53 21.10 -11.21
CA ARG A 34 -6.49 20.77 -10.23
C ARG A 34 -6.85 21.20 -8.78
N ASP A 35 -7.88 22.03 -8.64
CA ASP A 35 -8.44 22.54 -7.38
C ASP A 35 -9.33 21.53 -6.62
N HIS A 36 -9.68 20.39 -7.23
CA HIS A 36 -10.55 19.38 -6.60
C HIS A 36 -9.82 18.10 -6.17
N LEU A 37 -8.50 18.01 -6.39
CA LEU A 37 -7.73 16.83 -5.98
C LEU A 37 -7.30 16.94 -4.51
N PRO A 38 -7.40 15.86 -3.72
CA PRO A 38 -6.99 15.89 -2.33
C PRO A 38 -5.53 16.28 -2.16
N GLU A 39 -5.26 17.20 -1.23
CA GLU A 39 -3.91 17.74 -0.97
C GLU A 39 -2.89 16.65 -0.62
N TRP A 40 -3.34 15.53 -0.04
CA TRP A 40 -2.48 14.42 0.31
C TRP A 40 -1.88 13.70 -0.91
N GLY A 41 -2.49 13.74 -2.10
CA GLY A 41 -1.88 13.37 -3.38
C GLY A 41 -1.39 11.91 -3.59
N ARG A 42 -1.29 11.08 -2.55
CA ARG A 42 -0.93 9.65 -2.60
C ARG A 42 -1.63 8.82 -1.53
N LEU A 43 -1.82 7.54 -1.82
CA LEU A 43 -2.26 6.53 -0.85
C LEU A 43 -1.11 5.58 -0.52
N ILE A 44 -1.16 5.02 0.68
CA ILE A 44 -0.28 3.93 1.10
C ILE A 44 -1.14 2.73 1.48
N LEU A 45 -0.96 1.61 0.79
CA LEU A 45 -1.44 0.31 1.27
C LEU A 45 -0.38 -0.29 2.20
N ALA A 46 -0.73 -0.48 3.46
CA ALA A 46 0.12 -1.09 4.47
C ALA A 46 -0.32 -2.53 4.73
N LEU A 47 0.61 -3.47 4.64
CA LEU A 47 0.38 -4.91 4.79
C LEU A 47 1.22 -5.45 5.94
N ASN A 48 0.56 -6.03 6.94
CA ASN A 48 1.21 -6.62 8.10
C ASN A 48 1.62 -8.07 7.83
N TRP A 49 2.81 -8.42 8.32
CA TRP A 49 3.25 -9.79 8.54
C TRP A 49 2.71 -10.26 9.90
N PRO A 50 1.69 -11.14 9.94
CA PRO A 50 0.99 -11.46 11.17
C PRO A 50 1.87 -11.99 12.31
N PRO A 51 2.85 -12.90 12.08
CA PRO A 51 3.68 -13.44 13.15
C PRO A 51 4.43 -12.36 13.94
N THR A 52 5.00 -11.36 13.26
CA THR A 52 5.74 -10.28 13.93
C THR A 52 4.81 -9.38 14.73
N VAL A 53 3.68 -8.96 14.14
CA VAL A 53 2.68 -8.14 14.84
C VAL A 53 2.12 -8.89 16.06
N CYS A 54 1.95 -10.21 15.96
CA CYS A 54 1.45 -11.05 17.04
C CYS A 54 2.37 -11.12 18.25
N SER A 55 3.69 -10.99 18.08
CA SER A 55 4.61 -10.90 19.23
C SER A 55 4.22 -9.76 20.18
N GLY A 56 3.60 -8.68 19.68
CA GLY A 56 3.08 -7.59 20.50
C GLY A 56 1.84 -7.94 21.34
N PHE A 57 1.15 -9.03 21.03
CA PHE A 57 -0.06 -9.47 21.73
C PHE A 57 0.13 -10.76 22.54
N GLY A 58 1.26 -11.46 22.37
CA GLY A 58 1.54 -12.72 23.05
C GLY A 58 0.42 -13.75 22.85
N LYS A 59 -0.01 -14.38 23.95
CA LYS A 59 -1.08 -15.40 23.97
C LYS A 59 -2.44 -14.91 23.44
N ASP A 60 -2.66 -13.59 23.46
CA ASP A 60 -3.91 -13.01 22.99
C ASP A 60 -3.89 -12.78 21.47
N CYS A 61 -2.87 -13.21 20.72
CA CYS A 61 -2.90 -13.03 19.26
C CYS A 61 -3.88 -13.96 18.55
N LEU A 62 -4.55 -13.43 17.52
CA LEU A 62 -5.45 -14.15 16.63
C LEU A 62 -4.78 -14.58 15.31
N VAL A 63 -3.49 -14.93 15.34
CA VAL A 63 -2.71 -15.31 14.14
C VAL A 63 -3.39 -16.40 13.31
N SER A 64 -4.04 -17.36 13.97
CA SER A 64 -4.73 -18.50 13.37
C SER A 64 -5.93 -18.09 12.49
N LYS A 65 -6.46 -16.87 12.68
CA LYS A 65 -7.51 -16.33 11.80
C LYS A 65 -6.97 -15.88 10.44
N VAL A 66 -5.68 -15.59 10.33
CA VAL A 66 -5.10 -15.10 9.08
C VAL A 66 -4.79 -16.27 8.15
N LYS A 67 -5.68 -16.48 7.19
CA LYS A 67 -5.53 -17.56 6.18
C LYS A 67 -4.38 -17.26 5.20
N ASN A 68 -4.21 -16.00 4.82
CA ASN A 68 -3.18 -15.59 3.86
C ASN A 68 -1.90 -15.15 4.55
N ASN A 69 -0.78 -15.17 3.83
CA ASN A 69 0.53 -14.81 4.38
C ASN A 69 0.59 -13.37 4.91
N TRP A 70 -0.16 -12.44 4.31
CA TRP A 70 -0.21 -11.02 4.67
C TRP A 70 -1.66 -10.58 4.92
N THR A 71 -1.88 -9.69 5.88
CA THR A 71 -3.17 -9.03 6.12
C THR A 71 -3.04 -7.52 5.92
N ILE A 72 -4.10 -6.86 5.49
CA ILE A 72 -4.15 -5.40 5.41
C ILE A 72 -4.05 -4.84 6.84
N HIS A 73 -3.15 -3.88 7.02
CA HIS A 73 -3.18 -2.97 8.16
C HIS A 73 -4.10 -1.79 7.84
N GLY A 74 -3.84 -1.10 6.72
CA GLY A 74 -4.73 -0.04 6.25
C GLY A 74 -4.38 0.58 4.90
N LEU A 75 -5.25 1.51 4.48
CA LEU A 75 -5.10 2.31 3.27
C LEU A 75 -5.08 3.79 3.66
N TRP A 76 -3.92 4.42 3.61
CA TRP A 76 -3.74 5.72 4.26
C TRP A 76 -3.48 6.84 3.25
N PRO A 77 -4.32 7.89 3.23
CA PRO A 77 -3.95 9.18 2.65
C PRO A 77 -2.62 9.68 3.21
N ASN A 78 -1.69 10.07 2.33
CA ASN A 78 -0.34 10.44 2.73
C ASN A 78 0.24 11.58 1.89
N GLN A 79 0.42 12.75 2.52
CA GLN A 79 0.94 13.98 1.91
C GLN A 79 2.46 14.00 1.67
N GLY A 80 3.06 12.86 1.33
CA GLY A 80 4.49 12.77 1.02
C GLY A 80 5.36 13.13 2.24
N SER A 81 5.95 14.33 2.25
CA SER A 81 6.92 14.82 3.25
C SER A 81 6.31 15.62 4.41
N SER A 82 5.01 15.86 4.42
CA SER A 82 4.29 16.49 5.54
C SER A 82 3.55 15.47 6.39
N ALA A 83 2.99 15.93 7.52
CA ALA A 83 2.24 15.07 8.43
C ALA A 83 1.07 14.39 7.70
N LYS A 84 0.87 13.11 8.00
CA LYS A 84 -0.26 12.34 7.44
C LYS A 84 -1.57 12.92 7.96
N PRO A 85 -2.57 13.22 7.10
CA PRO A 85 -3.86 13.65 7.58
C PRO A 85 -4.50 12.48 8.35
N VAL A 86 -4.97 12.77 9.56
CA VAL A 86 -5.65 11.80 10.43
C VAL A 86 -6.84 12.45 11.10
N ASN A 87 -7.86 11.64 11.42
CA ASN A 87 -9.08 12.09 12.12
C ASN A 87 -9.76 13.29 11.44
N CYS A 88 -9.83 13.30 10.10
CA CYS A 88 -10.25 14.47 9.33
C CYS A 88 -11.71 14.87 9.53
N ASN A 89 -12.57 13.93 9.95
CA ASN A 89 -13.95 14.25 10.30
C ASN A 89 -14.50 13.28 11.36
N ASN A 90 -14.63 13.76 12.60
CA ASN A 90 -15.12 12.95 13.71
C ASN A 90 -16.63 12.68 13.67
N SER A 91 -17.39 13.44 12.89
CA SER A 91 -18.84 13.25 12.70
C SER A 91 -19.17 12.15 11.69
N TRP A 92 -18.20 11.70 10.89
CA TRP A 92 -18.37 10.59 9.94
C TRP A 92 -18.13 9.26 10.61
N HIS A 93 -19.07 8.87 11.48
CA HIS A 93 -18.98 7.63 12.22
C HIS A 93 -18.95 6.39 11.33
N PHE A 94 -18.20 5.39 11.77
CA PHE A 94 -18.20 4.07 11.16
C PHE A 94 -19.57 3.39 11.31
N ASP A 95 -20.11 2.85 10.22
CA ASP A 95 -21.34 2.06 10.20
C ASP A 95 -21.04 0.67 9.62
N PRO A 96 -21.06 -0.40 10.45
CA PRO A 96 -20.80 -1.75 9.97
C PRO A 96 -21.82 -2.21 8.91
N LYS A 97 -23.04 -1.66 8.87
CA LYS A 97 -24.04 -2.00 7.85
C LYS A 97 -23.63 -1.51 6.46
N ALA A 98 -22.97 -0.35 6.37
CA ALA A 98 -22.46 0.20 5.12
C ALA A 98 -21.46 -0.73 4.40
N ILE A 99 -20.79 -1.61 5.15
CA ILE A 99 -19.81 -2.58 4.63
C ILE A 99 -20.30 -4.02 4.72
N LYS A 100 -21.57 -4.29 5.01
CA LYS A 100 -22.11 -5.64 5.24
C LYS A 100 -21.70 -6.66 4.17
N LYS A 101 -21.70 -6.23 2.89
CA LYS A 101 -21.30 -7.07 1.74
C LYS A 101 -19.81 -7.42 1.71
N LEU A 102 -18.96 -6.64 2.39
CA LEU A 102 -17.51 -6.82 2.42
C LEU A 102 -17.03 -7.58 3.67
N GLN A 103 -17.81 -7.62 4.75
CA GLN A 103 -17.34 -8.15 6.05
C GLN A 103 -16.71 -9.55 5.95
N LYS A 104 -17.30 -10.47 5.17
CA LYS A 104 -16.76 -11.84 5.00
C LYS A 104 -15.37 -11.86 4.37
N VAL A 105 -15.10 -10.99 3.38
CA VAL A 105 -13.77 -10.91 2.76
C VAL A 105 -12.83 -10.08 3.63
N MET A 106 -13.32 -9.03 4.29
CA MET A 106 -12.52 -8.23 5.23
C MET A 106 -12.02 -9.06 6.41
N SER A 107 -12.81 -9.95 6.99
CA SER A 107 -12.34 -10.84 8.07
C SER A 107 -11.20 -11.78 7.64
N LYS A 108 -11.01 -12.00 6.33
CA LYS A 108 -9.91 -12.82 5.79
C LYS A 108 -8.69 -12.00 5.39
N GLU A 109 -8.91 -10.84 4.78
CA GLU A 109 -7.86 -10.03 4.15
C GLU A 109 -7.44 -8.81 4.99
N TRP A 110 -8.28 -8.39 5.94
CA TRP A 110 -8.09 -7.23 6.81
C TRP A 110 -8.40 -7.62 8.26
N THR A 111 -7.80 -8.71 8.71
CA THR A 111 -8.08 -9.37 9.99
C THR A 111 -7.49 -8.57 11.16
N ASN A 112 -8.27 -8.41 12.24
CA ASN A 112 -7.75 -7.94 13.52
C ASN A 112 -6.94 -9.05 14.21
N LEU A 113 -5.69 -8.72 14.57
CA LEU A 113 -4.76 -9.65 15.22
C LEU A 113 -4.87 -9.66 16.75
N SER A 114 -5.50 -8.66 17.35
CA SER A 114 -5.61 -8.56 18.81
C SER A 114 -6.83 -9.33 19.35
N GLY A 115 -6.61 -10.32 20.22
CA GLY A 115 -7.66 -11.12 20.87
C GLY A 115 -8.50 -10.37 21.88
N THR A 116 -8.05 -9.20 22.32
CA THR A 116 -8.79 -8.29 23.20
C THR A 116 -9.71 -7.33 22.42
N SER A 117 -9.73 -7.44 21.09
CA SER A 117 -10.53 -6.59 20.20
C SER A 117 -11.26 -7.41 19.12
N THR A 118 -12.04 -6.72 18.29
CA THR A 118 -12.79 -7.32 17.18
C THR A 118 -12.40 -6.69 15.85
N ASP A 119 -12.62 -7.44 14.77
CA ASP A 119 -12.52 -6.93 13.39
C ASP A 119 -13.26 -5.59 13.22
N ILE A 120 -14.50 -5.51 13.72
CA ILE A 120 -15.33 -4.30 13.65
C ILE A 120 -14.67 -3.12 14.36
N LYS A 121 -14.06 -3.32 15.54
CA LYS A 121 -13.34 -2.26 16.27
C LYS A 121 -12.12 -1.80 15.48
N PHE A 122 -11.38 -2.73 14.87
CA PHE A 122 -10.22 -2.41 14.06
C PHE A 122 -10.59 -1.65 12.78
N TRP A 123 -11.61 -2.10 12.03
CA TRP A 123 -12.08 -1.40 10.84
C TRP A 123 -12.65 -0.02 11.19
N LYS A 124 -13.35 0.11 12.32
CA LYS A 124 -13.79 1.41 12.84
C LYS A 124 -12.61 2.34 13.08
N TYR A 125 -11.53 1.85 13.70
CA TYR A 125 -10.32 2.65 13.93
C TYR A 125 -9.71 3.14 12.62
N GLU A 126 -9.50 2.24 11.66
CA GLU A 126 -8.92 2.59 10.35
C GLU A 126 -9.80 3.57 9.56
N TRP A 127 -11.13 3.41 9.62
CA TRP A 127 -12.05 4.37 9.02
C TRP A 127 -11.95 5.75 9.68
N MET A 128 -12.12 5.81 11.01
CA MET A 128 -12.16 7.09 11.73
C MET A 128 -10.84 7.85 11.57
N LYS A 129 -9.72 7.15 11.67
CA LYS A 129 -8.39 7.75 11.62
C LYS A 129 -7.94 8.08 10.21
N HIS A 130 -8.19 7.21 9.23
CA HIS A 130 -7.62 7.35 7.88
C HIS A 130 -8.68 7.46 6.78
N GLY A 131 -9.73 6.64 6.84
CA GLY A 131 -10.80 6.63 5.83
C GLY A 131 -11.54 7.96 5.71
N THR A 132 -11.78 8.66 6.82
CA THR A 132 -12.42 10.00 6.82
C THR A 132 -11.62 11.03 6.01
N CYS A 133 -10.30 10.90 5.93
CA CYS A 133 -9.44 11.77 5.12
C CYS A 133 -9.46 11.43 3.63
N ALA A 134 -9.80 10.18 3.27
CA ALA A 134 -9.85 9.71 1.90
C ALA A 134 -11.10 10.19 1.15
N VAL A 135 -12.12 10.68 1.86
CA VAL A 135 -13.44 11.00 1.28
C VAL A 135 -13.40 12.14 0.26
N GLN A 136 -12.38 13.01 0.32
CA GLN A 136 -12.15 14.04 -0.70
C GLN A 136 -11.97 13.43 -2.10
N LEU A 137 -11.55 12.17 -2.21
CA LEU A 137 -11.47 11.45 -3.48
C LEU A 137 -12.79 10.73 -3.76
N ALA A 138 -13.46 11.07 -4.87
CA ALA A 138 -14.78 10.52 -5.23
C ALA A 138 -14.83 8.99 -5.33
N SER A 139 -13.69 8.35 -5.65
CA SER A 139 -13.55 6.89 -5.70
C SER A 139 -13.42 6.23 -4.31
N LEU A 140 -13.29 7.00 -3.23
CA LEU A 140 -13.17 6.57 -1.83
C LEU A 140 -14.18 7.24 -0.89
N ASN A 141 -15.09 8.06 -1.41
CA ASN A 141 -15.99 8.94 -0.64
C ASN A 141 -17.10 8.26 0.17
N THR A 142 -17.06 6.93 0.32
CA THR A 142 -17.93 6.19 1.22
C THR A 142 -17.14 5.09 1.91
N GLN A 143 -17.62 4.62 3.06
CA GLN A 143 -17.03 3.48 3.77
C GLN A 143 -16.88 2.28 2.84
N TYR A 144 -17.95 1.91 2.12
CA TYR A 144 -17.91 0.81 1.16
C TYR A 144 -16.79 0.99 0.12
N LYS A 145 -16.71 2.17 -0.52
CA LYS A 145 -15.70 2.45 -1.56
C LYS A 145 -14.27 2.37 -1.00
N TYR A 146 -14.04 2.94 0.18
CA TYR A 146 -12.74 2.90 0.87
C TYR A 146 -12.28 1.47 1.14
N PHE A 147 -13.12 0.67 1.81
CA PHE A 147 -12.78 -0.71 2.15
C PHE A 147 -12.69 -1.62 0.92
N ALA A 148 -13.62 -1.49 -0.04
CA ALA A 148 -13.58 -2.25 -1.29
C ALA A 148 -12.31 -1.96 -2.09
N ARG A 149 -11.85 -0.70 -2.11
CA ARG A 149 -10.61 -0.35 -2.80
C ARG A 149 -9.40 -1.00 -2.15
N ALA A 150 -9.25 -0.91 -0.83
CA ALA A 150 -8.12 -1.52 -0.14
C ALA A 150 -8.04 -3.04 -0.39
N LEU A 151 -9.18 -3.73 -0.38
CA LEU A 151 -9.28 -5.15 -0.71
C LEU A 151 -8.83 -5.45 -2.14
N LYS A 152 -9.27 -4.63 -3.11
CA LYS A 152 -8.84 -4.76 -4.52
C LYS A 152 -7.33 -4.61 -4.64
N LEU A 153 -6.75 -3.53 -4.08
CA LEU A 153 -5.31 -3.28 -4.13
C LEU A 153 -4.51 -4.42 -3.46
N LYS A 154 -4.99 -4.95 -2.33
CA LYS A 154 -4.36 -6.11 -1.68
C LYS A 154 -4.36 -7.36 -2.57
N SER A 155 -5.43 -7.59 -3.34
CA SER A 155 -5.54 -8.76 -4.22
C SER A 155 -4.57 -8.73 -5.41
N GLU A 156 -4.11 -7.54 -5.79
CA GLU A 156 -3.16 -7.33 -6.89
C GLU A 156 -1.69 -7.50 -6.44
N ILE A 157 -1.44 -7.62 -5.13
CA ILE A 157 -0.09 -7.68 -4.55
C ILE A 157 0.17 -9.03 -3.86
N ASP A 158 1.14 -9.76 -4.41
CA ASP A 158 1.68 -11.01 -3.86
C ASP A 158 3.10 -10.83 -3.28
N VAL A 159 3.20 -10.20 -2.11
CA VAL A 159 4.50 -9.99 -1.41
C VAL A 159 5.19 -11.33 -1.11
N TYR A 160 4.43 -12.37 -0.74
CA TYR A 160 5.02 -13.68 -0.45
C TYR A 160 5.68 -14.28 -1.68
N GLY A 161 5.00 -14.28 -2.84
CA GLY A 161 5.56 -14.75 -4.10
C GLY A 161 6.77 -13.92 -4.58
N MET A 162 6.83 -12.63 -4.25
CA MET A 162 8.00 -11.80 -4.57
C MET A 162 9.24 -12.22 -3.78
N LEU A 163 9.10 -12.41 -2.47
CA LEU A 163 10.17 -12.89 -1.59
C LEU A 163 10.59 -14.33 -1.96
N ALA A 164 9.60 -15.17 -2.22
CA ALA A 164 9.73 -16.55 -2.64
C ALA A 164 10.64 -16.75 -3.86
N ARG A 165 10.48 -15.90 -4.89
CA ARG A 165 11.27 -15.94 -6.12
C ARG A 165 12.73 -15.50 -5.93
N ALA A 166 13.05 -14.92 -4.78
CA ALA A 166 14.40 -14.54 -4.39
C ALA A 166 14.97 -15.46 -3.29
N ASP A 167 14.37 -16.64 -3.09
CA ASP A 167 14.73 -17.62 -2.05
C ASP A 167 14.65 -17.07 -0.62
N ILE A 168 13.80 -16.06 -0.42
CA ILE A 168 13.51 -15.48 0.89
C ILE A 168 12.22 -16.10 1.42
N ARG A 169 12.34 -16.97 2.42
CA ARG A 169 11.22 -17.69 3.05
C ARG A 169 11.15 -17.40 4.55
N PRO A 170 9.95 -17.51 5.15
CA PRO A 170 9.84 -17.47 6.59
C PRO A 170 10.70 -18.55 7.24
N SER A 171 11.46 -18.18 8.26
CA SER A 171 12.38 -19.07 8.98
C SER A 171 12.67 -18.53 10.37
N ARG A 172 12.81 -19.43 11.34
CA ARG A 172 13.25 -19.09 12.70
C ARG A 172 14.77 -18.90 12.79
N THR A 173 15.55 -19.44 11.86
CA THR A 173 17.01 -19.48 11.95
C THR A 173 17.72 -18.68 10.86
N LEU A 174 17.05 -18.42 9.73
CA LEU A 174 17.65 -17.68 8.62
C LEU A 174 17.42 -16.16 8.77
N PHE A 175 18.46 -15.41 8.42
CA PHE A 175 18.47 -13.96 8.42
C PHE A 175 18.94 -13.44 7.06
N TYR A 176 18.17 -12.53 6.48
CA TYR A 176 18.41 -12.00 5.14
C TYR A 176 18.95 -10.58 5.20
N PRO A 177 19.87 -10.17 4.32
CA PRO A 177 20.25 -8.76 4.22
C PRO A 177 19.02 -7.88 3.96
N SER A 178 18.89 -6.77 4.70
CA SER A 178 17.75 -5.83 4.54
C SER A 178 17.60 -5.33 3.11
N ALA A 179 18.73 -5.11 2.42
CA ALA A 179 18.77 -4.75 1.02
C ALA A 179 18.16 -5.83 0.12
N SER A 180 18.47 -7.11 0.34
CA SER A 180 17.93 -8.22 -0.46
C SER A 180 16.41 -8.35 -0.31
N VAL A 181 15.89 -8.22 0.93
CA VAL A 181 14.44 -8.25 1.19
C VAL A 181 13.74 -7.09 0.48
N ARG A 182 14.25 -5.86 0.62
CA ARG A 182 13.68 -4.69 -0.07
C ARG A 182 13.72 -4.87 -1.58
N SER A 183 14.87 -5.25 -2.15
CA SER A 183 15.05 -5.39 -3.59
C SER A 183 14.17 -6.49 -4.20
N ALA A 184 13.96 -7.61 -3.50
CA ALA A 184 13.06 -8.67 -3.96
C ALA A 184 11.63 -8.17 -4.15
N ILE A 185 11.11 -7.39 -3.19
CA ILE A 185 9.78 -6.80 -3.26
C ILE A 185 9.74 -5.70 -4.32
N GLN A 186 10.73 -4.79 -4.35
CA GLN A 186 10.82 -3.71 -5.35
C GLN A 186 10.82 -4.25 -6.78
N LYS A 187 11.57 -5.33 -7.05
CA LYS A 187 11.61 -5.97 -8.37
C LYS A 187 10.25 -6.53 -8.78
N GLY A 188 9.50 -7.08 -7.84
CA GLY A 188 8.16 -7.60 -8.09
C GLY A 188 7.09 -6.52 -8.28
N VAL A 189 7.22 -5.40 -7.56
CA VAL A 189 6.29 -4.26 -7.63
C VAL A 189 6.61 -3.31 -8.79
N GLY A 190 7.88 -3.22 -9.21
CA GLY A 190 8.37 -2.28 -10.22
C GLY A 190 8.63 -0.86 -9.68
N HIS A 191 8.49 -0.63 -8.38
CA HIS A 191 8.59 0.68 -7.74
C HIS A 191 9.26 0.62 -6.36
N ASN A 192 9.66 1.79 -5.87
CA ASN A 192 10.13 1.94 -4.50
C ASN A 192 9.01 1.66 -3.48
N ILE A 193 9.31 0.78 -2.52
CA ILE A 193 8.39 0.34 -1.45
C ILE A 193 9.01 0.57 -0.09
N GLY A 194 8.19 0.54 0.96
CA GLY A 194 8.62 0.57 2.36
C GLY A 194 8.67 -0.79 3.00
N ILE A 195 9.70 -1.02 3.81
CA ILE A 195 9.77 -2.14 4.75
C ILE A 195 9.97 -1.61 6.17
N TYR A 196 9.17 -2.14 7.09
CA TYR A 196 9.13 -1.77 8.49
C TYR A 196 9.38 -3.00 9.35
N CYS A 197 10.12 -2.80 10.44
CA CYS A 197 10.60 -3.89 11.25
C CYS A 197 10.49 -3.58 12.75
N THR A 198 10.20 -4.62 13.53
CA THR A 198 10.43 -4.62 14.98
C THR A 198 11.90 -4.92 15.24
N ALA A 199 12.49 -4.34 16.28
CA ALA A 199 13.83 -4.73 16.73
C ALA A 199 13.79 -6.13 17.37
N GLY A 200 14.81 -6.95 17.11
CA GLY A 200 14.85 -8.36 17.52
C GLY A 200 14.78 -8.58 19.03
N ASP A 201 15.39 -7.70 19.81
CA ASP A 201 15.33 -7.68 21.28
C ASP A 201 13.89 -7.55 21.81
N ASN A 202 13.10 -6.71 21.15
CA ASN A 202 11.68 -6.51 21.43
C ASN A 202 10.82 -7.68 20.97
N TYR A 203 11.29 -8.49 20.03
CA TYR A 203 10.59 -9.67 19.51
C TYR A 203 10.82 -10.90 20.41
N THR A 204 12.08 -11.20 20.75
CA THR A 204 12.44 -12.37 21.58
C THR A 204 11.98 -12.25 23.03
N GLY A 205 11.76 -11.04 23.53
CA GLY A 205 11.25 -10.84 24.91
C GLY A 205 9.75 -11.10 25.09
N ARG A 206 9.01 -11.42 24.02
CA ARG A 206 7.54 -11.52 24.04
C ARG A 206 6.98 -12.88 23.65
N ASP A 207 7.69 -13.60 22.78
CA ASP A 207 7.42 -15.00 22.49
C ASP A 207 8.12 -15.82 23.58
N GLY A 208 7.38 -16.35 24.56
CA GLY A 208 7.89 -17.08 25.73
C GLY A 208 8.62 -18.41 25.44
N ASP A 209 9.18 -18.55 24.24
CA ASP A 209 10.03 -19.65 23.81
C ASP A 209 11.50 -19.27 24.04
N GLU A 210 12.07 -19.76 25.14
CA GLU A 210 13.51 -19.90 25.25
C GLU A 210 14.01 -20.87 24.15
N ALA A 211 14.74 -20.37 23.16
CA ALA A 211 15.97 -21.00 22.64
C ALA A 211 16.56 -20.22 21.44
N GLY A 212 17.80 -19.74 21.61
CA GLY A 212 18.69 -19.50 20.46
C GLY A 212 19.70 -18.36 20.62
N MET A 213 20.79 -18.62 21.36
CA MET A 213 22.02 -17.81 21.47
C MET A 213 21.98 -16.58 22.39
N ARG A 214 21.88 -16.82 23.70
CA ARG A 214 22.60 -15.99 24.67
C ARG A 214 23.95 -16.66 24.93
N GLU A 215 24.97 -16.20 24.23
CA GLU A 215 26.35 -16.43 24.64
C GLU A 215 26.65 -15.37 25.71
N GLU A 216 26.89 -15.81 26.95
CA GLU A 216 27.24 -14.93 28.08
C GLU A 216 28.35 -13.96 27.67
N GLY A 217 28.09 -12.66 27.76
CA GLY A 217 29.06 -11.61 27.42
C GLY A 217 28.97 -11.03 26.00
N THR A 218 28.09 -11.52 25.13
CA THR A 218 27.79 -10.86 23.85
C THR A 218 26.49 -10.06 23.94
N SER A 219 26.50 -8.79 23.50
CA SER A 219 25.25 -8.05 23.33
C SER A 219 24.37 -8.84 22.36
N ALA A 220 23.11 -9.09 22.72
CA ALA A 220 22.16 -9.79 21.85
C ALA A 220 22.30 -9.22 20.43
N LYS A 221 22.70 -10.05 19.45
CA LYS A 221 22.99 -9.57 18.09
C LYS A 221 21.81 -8.73 17.61
N ALA A 222 22.04 -7.46 17.29
CA ALA A 222 20.97 -6.60 16.82
C ALA A 222 20.49 -7.09 15.44
N PHE A 223 19.21 -7.45 15.33
CA PHE A 223 18.55 -7.84 14.09
C PHE A 223 17.19 -7.14 13.94
N ASN A 224 16.68 -7.13 12.72
CA ASN A 224 15.34 -6.68 12.39
C ASN A 224 14.40 -7.90 12.30
N VAL A 225 13.12 -7.72 12.62
CA VAL A 225 12.05 -8.68 12.35
C VAL A 225 11.03 -8.01 11.44
N LEU A 226 10.78 -8.59 10.26
CA LEU A 226 9.90 -7.97 9.25
C LEU A 226 8.48 -7.86 9.80
N GLU A 227 7.95 -6.65 9.91
CA GLU A 227 6.62 -6.38 10.48
C GLU A 227 5.62 -5.96 9.41
N GLU A 228 6.00 -5.06 8.50
CA GLU A 228 5.07 -4.47 7.55
C GLU A 228 5.74 -4.08 6.22
N VAL A 229 4.99 -4.21 5.13
CA VAL A 229 5.35 -3.74 3.79
C VAL A 229 4.36 -2.66 3.34
N ARG A 230 4.88 -1.56 2.79
CA ARG A 230 4.08 -0.43 2.32
C ARG A 230 4.25 -0.21 0.82
N ILE A 231 3.14 -0.10 0.10
CA ILE A 231 3.09 0.16 -1.34
C ILE A 231 2.33 1.46 -1.56
N CYS A 232 2.86 2.33 -2.42
CA CYS A 232 2.30 3.65 -2.66
C CYS A 232 1.56 3.72 -3.98
N TYR A 233 0.47 4.48 -3.98
CA TYR A 233 -0.39 4.67 -5.13
C TYR A 233 -0.65 6.16 -5.36
N ASP A 234 -0.82 6.54 -6.63
CA ASP A 234 -1.38 7.85 -6.97
C ASP A 234 -2.91 7.88 -6.77
N LEU A 235 -3.55 9.02 -7.07
CA LEU A 235 -5.00 9.21 -6.93
C LEU A 235 -5.83 8.40 -7.94
N SER A 236 -5.18 7.90 -9.00
CA SER A 236 -5.75 7.01 -10.01
C SER A 236 -5.52 5.53 -9.66
N PHE A 237 -4.90 5.25 -8.52
CA PHE A 237 -4.55 3.91 -8.04
C PHE A 237 -3.50 3.18 -8.89
N ASN A 238 -2.65 3.92 -9.61
CA ASN A 238 -1.44 3.34 -10.18
C ASN A 238 -0.37 3.25 -9.10
N ILE A 239 0.42 2.18 -9.12
CA ILE A 239 1.59 2.06 -8.24
C ILE A 239 2.58 3.17 -8.60
N VAL A 240 3.10 3.83 -7.58
CA VAL A 240 4.14 4.86 -7.73
C VAL A 240 5.22 4.65 -6.67
N ASP A 241 6.38 5.25 -6.89
CA ASP A 241 7.44 5.24 -5.89
C ASP A 241 6.97 5.84 -4.57
N CYS A 242 7.18 5.08 -3.50
CA CYS A 242 7.06 5.60 -2.16
C CYS A 242 8.14 6.68 -1.93
N LYS A 243 7.68 7.93 -1.74
CA LYS A 243 8.50 9.04 -1.24
C LYS A 243 8.93 8.78 0.22
N LYS A 244 9.85 9.59 0.75
CA LYS A 244 10.38 9.52 2.13
C LYS A 244 9.30 9.05 3.12
N MET A 245 9.47 7.83 3.62
CA MET A 245 8.46 7.18 4.44
C MET A 245 8.74 7.42 5.93
N PHE A 246 7.70 7.79 6.68
CA PHE A 246 7.80 8.05 8.12
C PHE A 246 7.57 6.79 8.96
N GLY A 247 8.15 6.74 10.15
CA GLY A 247 8.07 5.62 11.11
C GLY A 247 9.33 4.74 11.14
N SER A 248 9.34 3.75 12.04
CA SER A 248 10.46 2.84 12.28
C SER A 248 10.69 1.87 11.11
N GLN A 249 11.36 2.36 10.07
CA GLN A 249 11.84 1.52 8.98
C GLN A 249 12.90 0.53 9.48
N CYS A 250 13.06 -0.58 8.76
CA CYS A 250 14.13 -1.54 9.06
C CYS A 250 15.50 -0.86 9.06
N ASN A 251 16.35 -1.21 10.03
CA ASN A 251 17.72 -0.70 10.06
C ASN A 251 18.58 -1.49 9.07
N PHE A 252 19.02 -0.85 7.99
CA PHE A 252 19.77 -1.53 6.91
C PHE A 252 21.16 -2.01 7.31
N LYS A 253 21.68 -1.63 8.50
CA LYS A 253 22.90 -2.23 9.07
C LYS A 253 22.67 -3.66 9.55
N TYR A 254 21.44 -4.02 9.87
CA TYR A 254 21.09 -5.33 10.42
C TYR A 254 20.37 -6.21 9.40
N LYS A 255 20.48 -7.52 9.58
CA LYS A 255 19.73 -8.51 8.80
C LYS A 255 18.28 -8.61 9.31
N ILE A 256 17.39 -9.09 8.46
CA ILE A 256 15.96 -9.29 8.71
C ILE A 256 15.68 -10.77 8.92
N GLN A 257 15.00 -11.10 10.01
CA GLN A 257 14.29 -12.35 10.21
C GLN A 257 12.84 -12.19 9.73
N ILE A 258 12.30 -13.24 9.11
CA ILE A 258 10.88 -13.32 8.75
C ILE A 258 10.31 -14.53 9.49
N PRO A 259 9.69 -14.36 10.66
CA PRO A 259 9.24 -15.48 11.47
C PRO A 259 8.13 -16.25 10.75
N PRO A 260 8.13 -17.60 10.76
CA PRO A 260 7.05 -18.39 10.19
C PRO A 260 5.76 -18.18 11.00
N LYS A 261 4.62 -18.48 10.36
CA LYS A 261 3.37 -18.61 11.12
C LYS A 261 3.49 -19.78 12.12
N PRO A 262 2.99 -19.62 13.35
CA PRO A 262 2.86 -20.72 14.31
C PRO A 262 1.99 -21.85 13.77
#